data_AF-A0A9D2D459-F1
#
_entry.id   AF-A0A9D2D459-F1
#
_cell.length_a   1.000
_cell.length_b   1.000
_cell.length_c   1.000
_cell.angle_alpha   90.00
_cell.angle_beta   90.00
_cell.angle_gamma   90.00
#
_symmetry.space_group_name_H-M   'P 1'
#
loop_
_entity.id
_entity.type
_entity.pdbx_description
1 polymer ?
#
loop_
_entity_poly.entity_id
_entity_poly.type
_entity_poly.pdbx_seq_one_letter_code
_entity_poly.pdbx_strand_id
1 'polypeptide(L)'
;MSNKELGSEFSEKSYNSGVNEYFDLTGMNRRFVLSGRTALHLVALELKNKHICSIALPDYLCGTMVQPFYDEKFTISFYESGNMGKIQSICKSSAVLIMDYFGFLREETVNFASQCRDMGKTIIVDATQ
;
A
#
# COMPACT_ATOMS: atom_id res chain seq x y z
N MET A 1 28.94 -0.87 -14.35
CA MET A 1 28.24 -0.49 -15.60
C MET A 1 27.25 0.60 -15.24
N SER A 2 27.34 1.77 -15.88
CA SER A 2 26.40 2.88 -15.64
C SER A 2 25.04 2.49 -16.21
N ASN A 3 24.01 2.41 -15.35
CA ASN A 3 22.63 2.27 -15.79
C ASN A 3 22.20 3.60 -16.40
N LYS A 4 21.77 3.57 -17.66
CA LYS A 4 21.27 4.76 -18.35
C LYS A 4 19.93 5.15 -17.73
N GLU A 5 19.86 6.35 -17.16
CA GLU A 5 18.60 6.92 -16.70
C GLU A 5 17.68 7.22 -17.89
N LEU A 6 16.43 6.80 -17.76
CA LEU A 6 15.33 7.09 -18.69
C LEU A 6 14.53 8.33 -18.23
N GLY A 7 14.90 8.91 -17.09
CA GLY A 7 14.23 10.06 -16.44
C GLY A 7 13.43 9.65 -15.20
N SER A 8 13.20 10.61 -14.30
CA SER A 8 12.38 10.44 -13.07
C SER A 8 12.68 9.15 -12.28
N GLU A 9 13.96 8.85 -12.06
CA GLU A 9 14.45 7.67 -11.31
C GLU A 9 14.26 6.30 -11.98
N PHE A 10 13.82 6.25 -13.25
CA PHE A 10 13.73 4.99 -14.01
C PHE A 10 15.03 4.74 -14.77
N SER A 11 15.45 3.48 -14.86
CA SER A 11 16.65 3.08 -15.61
C SER A 11 16.35 1.92 -16.56
N GLU A 12 17.15 1.77 -17.61
CA GLU A 12 16.99 0.75 -18.67
C GLU A 12 16.94 -0.71 -18.18
N LYS A 13 17.05 -1.00 -16.87
CA LYS A 13 17.01 -2.34 -16.30
C LYS A 13 16.16 -2.49 -15.04
N SER A 14 15.48 -1.44 -14.57
CA SER A 14 14.67 -1.49 -13.34
C SER A 14 13.51 -2.50 -13.41
N TYR A 15 13.07 -2.89 -14.60
CA TYR A 15 12.02 -3.90 -14.79
C TYR A 15 12.47 -5.36 -14.60
N ASN A 16 13.77 -5.65 -14.49
CA ASN A 16 14.28 -7.04 -14.51
C ASN A 16 14.30 -7.71 -13.13
N SER A 17 14.31 -6.94 -12.04
CA SER A 17 14.47 -7.46 -10.69
C SER A 17 13.90 -6.50 -9.66
N GLY A 18 13.01 -7.00 -8.80
CA GLY A 18 12.53 -6.31 -7.60
C GLY A 18 12.61 -7.27 -6.41
N VAL A 19 12.98 -6.75 -5.23
CA VAL A 19 12.97 -7.50 -3.98
C VAL A 19 11.70 -7.12 -3.21
N ASN A 20 10.89 -8.11 -2.82
CA ASN A 20 9.78 -7.89 -1.90
C ASN A 20 10.26 -8.13 -0.48
N GLU A 21 10.38 -7.07 0.32
CA GLU A 21 10.80 -7.16 1.72
C GLU A 21 9.61 -7.16 2.70
N TYR A 22 8.38 -7.00 2.21
CA TYR A 22 7.18 -7.02 3.07
C TYR A 22 6.76 -8.45 3.43
N PHE A 23 6.82 -9.37 2.45
CA PHE A 23 6.35 -10.74 2.60
C PHE A 23 6.80 -11.67 1.44
N ASP A 24 7.02 -12.96 1.76
CA ASP A 24 7.27 -14.01 0.76
C ASP A 24 5.97 -14.37 0.01
N LEU A 25 5.92 -14.06 -1.28
CA LEU A 25 4.74 -14.32 -2.12
C LEU A 25 4.69 -15.76 -2.68
N THR A 26 5.67 -16.61 -2.41
CA THR A 26 5.70 -17.98 -2.94
C THR A 26 4.52 -18.81 -2.41
N GLY A 27 3.85 -19.55 -3.30
CA GLY A 27 2.69 -20.38 -2.94
C GLY A 27 1.42 -19.63 -2.54
N MET A 28 1.41 -18.29 -2.58
CA MET A 28 0.24 -17.50 -2.23
C MET A 28 -0.83 -17.49 -3.33
N ASN A 29 -2.09 -17.38 -2.92
CA ASN A 29 -3.21 -17.20 -3.83
C ASN A 29 -3.09 -15.87 -4.57
N ARG A 30 -3.24 -15.91 -5.90
CA ARG A 30 -3.16 -14.74 -6.79
C ARG A 30 -4.45 -14.58 -7.55
N ARG A 31 -4.92 -13.34 -7.69
CA ARG A 31 -6.05 -12.97 -8.56
C ARG A 31 -5.59 -11.86 -9.49
N PHE A 32 -5.81 -12.05 -10.78
CA PHE A 32 -5.50 -11.05 -11.80
C PHE A 32 -6.76 -10.22 -12.08
N VAL A 33 -6.58 -8.92 -12.21
CA VAL A 33 -7.67 -7.95 -12.44
C VAL A 33 -7.27 -6.94 -13.50
N LEU A 34 -8.26 -6.19 -13.99
CA LEU A 34 -8.10 -5.25 -15.09
C LEU A 34 -7.11 -4.11 -14.79
N SER A 35 -7.05 -3.62 -13.55
CA SER A 35 -6.22 -2.48 -13.16
C SER A 35 -5.96 -2.45 -11.65
N GLY A 36 -4.99 -1.64 -11.19
CA GLY A 36 -4.77 -1.40 -9.76
C GLY A 36 -6.02 -0.87 -9.04
N ARG A 37 -6.84 -0.05 -9.71
CA ARG A 37 -8.11 0.44 -9.16
C ARG A 37 -9.11 -0.70 -8.93
N THR A 38 -9.19 -1.63 -9.88
CA THR A 38 -10.00 -2.86 -9.73
C THR A 38 -9.46 -3.74 -8.61
N ALA A 39 -8.13 -3.80 -8.43
CA ALA A 39 -7.50 -4.52 -7.32
C ALA A 39 -7.91 -3.94 -5.96
N LEU A 40 -7.83 -2.62 -5.80
CA LEU A 40 -8.25 -1.94 -4.58
C LEU A 40 -9.74 -2.14 -4.28
N HIS A 41 -10.59 -2.15 -5.30
CA HIS A 41 -12.01 -2.44 -5.11
C HIS A 41 -12.25 -3.87 -4.62
N LEU A 42 -11.57 -4.87 -5.19
CA LEU A 42 -11.62 -6.23 -4.64
C LEU A 42 -11.11 -6.31 -3.20
N VAL A 43 -10.03 -5.59 -2.87
CA VAL A 43 -9.50 -5.52 -1.50
C VAL A 43 -10.54 -4.93 -0.56
N ALA A 44 -11.21 -3.83 -0.95
CA ALA A 44 -12.27 -3.23 -0.14
C ALA A 44 -13.40 -4.24 0.16
N LEU A 45 -13.86 -4.99 -0.85
CA LEU A 45 -14.88 -6.04 -0.67
C LEU A 45 -14.41 -7.17 0.26
N GLU A 46 -13.17 -7.64 0.10
CA GLU A 46 -12.59 -8.69 0.95
C GLU A 46 -12.45 -8.23 2.42
N LEU A 47 -12.10 -6.96 2.66
CA LEU A 47 -12.08 -6.37 3.99
C LEU A 47 -13.49 -6.30 4.61
N LYS A 48 -14.49 -5.92 3.82
CA LYS A 48 -15.91 -5.89 4.28
C LYS A 48 -16.40 -7.28 4.67
N ASN A 49 -16.04 -8.31 3.91
CA ASN A 49 -16.34 -9.70 4.24
C ASN A 49 -15.69 -10.16 5.55
N LYS A 50 -14.59 -9.51 5.96
CA LYS A 50 -13.93 -9.70 7.26
C LYS A 50 -14.41 -8.72 8.34
N HIS A 51 -15.51 -8.00 8.09
CA HIS A 51 -16.05 -6.97 8.97
C HIS A 51 -15.10 -5.80 9.27
N ILE A 52 -14.10 -5.57 8.42
CA ILE A 52 -13.21 -4.41 8.50
C ILE A 52 -13.83 -3.27 7.68
N CYS A 53 -14.19 -2.19 8.35
CA CYS A 53 -14.85 -1.03 7.74
C CYS A 53 -14.14 0.30 8.00
N SER A 54 -12.94 0.30 8.59
CA SER A 54 -12.13 1.50 8.80
C SER A 54 -10.73 1.31 8.23
N ILE A 55 -10.27 2.29 7.47
CA ILE A 55 -8.99 2.24 6.77
C ILE A 55 -8.25 3.57 6.90
N ALA A 56 -6.94 3.48 7.13
CA ALA A 56 -6.04 4.62 7.00
C ALA A 56 -5.33 4.59 5.65
N LEU A 57 -5.31 5.72 4.96
CA LEU A 57 -4.66 5.90 3.66
C LEU A 57 -3.54 6.96 3.78
N PRO A 58 -2.49 6.90 2.94
CA PRO A 58 -1.54 8.00 2.88
C PRO A 58 -2.23 9.27 2.38
N ASP A 59 -1.81 10.44 2.84
CA ASP A 59 -2.34 11.73 2.40
C ASP A 59 -1.90 12.12 0.98
N TYR A 60 -0.78 11.57 0.51
CA TYR A 60 -0.25 11.79 -0.83
C TYR A 60 -0.79 10.78 -1.87
N LEU A 61 -2.07 10.79 -2.19
CA LEU A 61 -2.66 9.89 -3.20
C LEU A 61 -3.62 10.62 -4.14
N CYS A 62 -3.95 10.00 -5.27
CA CYS A 62 -4.99 10.50 -6.16
C CYS A 62 -6.38 10.05 -5.69
N GLY A 63 -7.41 10.87 -5.91
CA GLY A 63 -8.78 10.57 -5.45
C GLY A 63 -9.33 9.22 -5.95
N THR A 64 -8.82 8.73 -7.10
CA THR A 64 -9.21 7.42 -7.64
C THR A 64 -8.77 6.23 -6.79
N MET A 65 -7.78 6.40 -5.91
CA MET A 65 -7.33 5.40 -4.95
C MET A 65 -8.23 5.35 -3.70
N VAL A 66 -8.83 6.49 -3.34
CA VAL A 66 -9.79 6.59 -2.23
C VAL A 66 -11.14 6.00 -2.61
N GLN A 67 -11.53 6.23 -3.87
CA GLN A 67 -12.87 5.93 -4.37
C GLN A 67 -13.38 4.51 -4.06
N PRO A 68 -12.57 3.43 -4.22
CA PRO A 68 -13.03 2.08 -3.89
C PRO A 68 -13.46 1.92 -2.42
N PHE A 69 -12.73 2.52 -1.48
CA PHE A 69 -13.06 2.46 -0.05
C PHE A 69 -14.23 3.40 0.30
N TYR A 70 -14.31 4.55 -0.38
CA TYR A 70 -15.40 5.48 -0.21
C TYR A 70 -16.75 4.89 -0.67
N ASP A 71 -16.75 4.24 -1.83
CA ASP A 71 -17.94 3.61 -2.41
C ASP A 71 -18.46 2.48 -1.51
N GLU A 72 -17.55 1.70 -0.92
CA GLU A 72 -17.83 0.62 0.05
C GLU A 72 -18.09 1.11 1.50
N LYS A 73 -18.22 2.43 1.68
CA LYS A 73 -18.60 3.10 2.95
C LYS A 73 -17.63 2.83 4.10
N PHE A 74 -16.33 2.85 3.83
CA PHE A 74 -15.33 2.81 4.89
C PHE A 74 -15.29 4.14 5.66
N THR A 75 -14.99 4.05 6.96
CA THR A 75 -14.48 5.18 7.72
C THR A 75 -13.02 5.41 7.33
N ILE A 76 -12.75 6.50 6.62
CA ILE A 76 -11.43 6.79 6.06
C ILE A 76 -10.71 7.80 6.95
N SER A 77 -9.47 7.48 7.34
CA SER A 77 -8.53 8.43 7.92
C SER A 77 -7.32 8.57 7.00
N PHE A 78 -6.61 9.69 7.11
CA PHE A 78 -5.38 9.94 6.38
C PHE A 78 -4.19 10.02 7.34
N TYR A 79 -3.04 9.48 6.93
CA TYR A 79 -1.77 9.62 7.63
C TYR A 79 -0.74 10.32 6.73
N GLU A 80 0.19 11.05 7.36
CA GLU A 80 1.22 11.83 6.67
C GLU A 80 2.29 10.90 6.09
N SER A 81 2.37 10.78 4.75
CA SER A 81 3.30 9.83 4.11
C SER A 81 4.77 10.23 4.27
N GLY A 82 5.06 11.52 4.49
CA GLY A 82 6.41 12.04 4.75
C GLY A 82 6.84 12.00 6.21
N ASN A 83 5.93 11.64 7.14
CA ASN A 83 6.19 11.61 8.58
C ASN A 83 5.49 10.41 9.23
N MET A 84 5.94 9.21 8.82
CA MET A 84 5.38 7.93 9.28
C MET A 84 5.57 7.68 10.80
N GLY A 85 6.31 8.54 11.50
CA GLY A 85 6.50 8.48 12.96
C GLY A 85 5.26 8.86 13.80
N LYS A 86 4.21 9.44 13.21
CA LYS A 86 2.97 9.81 13.93
C LYS A 86 1.87 8.73 13.79
N ILE A 87 2.12 7.57 14.41
CA ILE A 87 1.19 6.43 14.53
C ILE A 87 -0.20 6.79 15.09
N GLN A 88 -0.35 7.90 15.82
CA GLN A 88 -1.66 8.27 16.39
C GLN A 88 -2.78 8.47 15.36
N SER A 89 -2.44 8.82 14.12
CA SER A 89 -3.40 8.97 13.01
C SER A 89 -4.00 7.63 12.53
N ILE A 90 -3.26 6.53 12.66
CA ILE A 90 -3.66 5.18 12.23
C ILE A 90 -4.29 4.34 13.34
N CYS A 91 -4.19 4.76 14.61
CA CYS A 91 -4.77 4.03 15.75
C CYS A 91 -6.26 3.74 15.60
N LYS A 92 -7.02 4.63 14.95
CA LYS A 92 -8.49 4.54 14.81
C LYS A 92 -8.96 3.59 13.69
N SER A 93 -8.07 3.18 12.80
CA SER A 93 -8.41 2.36 11.64
C SER A 93 -8.00 0.91 11.84
N SER A 94 -8.78 -0.04 11.35
CA SER A 94 -8.50 -1.47 11.46
C SER A 94 -7.63 -1.97 10.31
N ALA A 95 -7.68 -1.30 9.16
CA ALA A 95 -6.77 -1.51 8.03
C ALA A 95 -5.90 -0.29 7.75
N VAL A 96 -4.75 -0.52 7.11
CA VAL A 96 -3.83 0.53 6.65
C VAL A 96 -3.39 0.18 5.23
N LEU A 97 -3.54 1.12 4.30
CA LEU A 97 -2.92 1.05 2.97
C LEU A 97 -1.53 1.69 3.05
N ILE A 98 -0.51 0.96 2.61
CA ILE A 98 0.87 1.40 2.54
C ILE A 98 1.28 1.41 1.07
N MET A 99 1.94 2.48 0.64
CA MET A 99 2.38 2.66 -0.74
C MET A 99 3.87 3.01 -0.77
N ASP A 100 4.64 2.34 -1.64
CA ASP A 100 6.03 2.68 -1.90
C ASP A 100 6.12 3.67 -3.06
N TYR A 101 6.10 4.97 -2.80
CA TYR A 101 6.26 5.98 -3.84
C TYR A 101 7.67 5.94 -4.46
N PHE A 102 7.74 5.96 -5.80
CA PHE A 102 8.96 5.96 -6.64
C PHE A 102 9.79 4.67 -6.67
N GLY A 103 9.22 3.52 -6.32
CA GLY A 103 9.87 2.21 -6.49
C GLY A 103 11.07 1.95 -5.55
N PHE A 104 11.38 2.91 -4.67
CA PHE A 104 12.35 2.73 -3.61
C PHE A 104 11.63 2.22 -2.37
N LEU A 105 11.80 0.93 -2.11
CA LEU A 105 11.43 0.35 -0.84
C LEU A 105 12.33 0.99 0.22
N ARG A 106 11.74 1.84 1.07
CA ARG A 106 12.45 2.52 2.16
C ARG A 106 12.34 1.67 3.40
N GLU A 107 13.44 1.52 4.14
CA GLU A 107 13.43 0.87 5.46
C GLU A 107 12.33 1.46 6.36
N GLU A 108 12.05 2.76 6.21
CA GLU A 108 10.96 3.47 6.90
C GLU A 108 9.58 2.85 6.62
N THR A 109 9.26 2.51 5.36
CA THR A 109 7.96 1.94 4.98
C THR A 109 7.82 0.51 5.53
N VAL A 110 8.89 -0.28 5.49
CA VAL A 110 8.93 -1.64 6.07
C VAL A 110 8.76 -1.60 7.59
N ASN A 111 9.50 -0.72 8.26
CA ASN A 111 9.40 -0.53 9.70
C ASN A 111 8.00 -0.07 10.11
N PHE A 112 7.40 0.85 9.35
CA PHE A 112 6.02 1.28 9.57
C PHE A 112 5.02 0.14 9.38
N ALA A 113 5.19 -0.69 8.35
CA ALA A 113 4.37 -1.88 8.15
C ALA A 113 4.52 -2.85 9.34
N SER A 114 5.74 -3.09 9.82
CA SER A 114 5.99 -3.92 11.01
C SER A 114 5.25 -3.38 12.24
N GLN A 115 5.37 -2.08 12.50
CA GLN A 115 4.68 -1.43 13.63
C GLN A 115 3.15 -1.57 13.52
N CYS A 116 2.58 -1.37 12.33
CA CYS A 116 1.15 -1.55 12.10
C CYS A 116 0.72 -3.00 12.39
N ARG A 117 1.56 -3.98 12.03
CA ARG A 117 1.30 -5.40 12.29
C ARG A 117 1.30 -5.71 13.78
N ASP A 118 2.27 -5.17 14.52
CA ASP A 118 2.38 -5.33 15.98
C ASP A 118 1.18 -4.72 16.71
N MET A 119 0.55 -3.70 16.13
CA MET A 119 -0.71 -3.10 16.59
C MET A 119 -1.97 -3.90 16.19
N GLY A 120 -1.81 -5.06 15.53
CA GLY A 120 -2.92 -5.90 15.08
C GLY A 120 -3.70 -5.33 13.89
N LYS A 121 -3.11 -4.41 13.10
CA LYS A 121 -3.76 -3.83 11.93
C LYS A 121 -3.68 -4.79 10.74
N THR A 122 -4.70 -4.75 9.88
CA THR A 122 -4.64 -5.38 8.56
C THR A 122 -3.87 -4.48 7.60
N ILE A 123 -2.82 -5.01 6.99
CA ILE A 123 -1.94 -4.23 6.11
C ILE A 123 -2.25 -4.57 4.66
N ILE A 124 -2.41 -3.53 3.84
CA ILE A 124 -2.50 -3.61 2.39
C ILE A 124 -1.28 -2.88 1.85
N VAL A 125 -0.50 -3.54 1.01
CA VAL A 125 0.66 -2.92 0.35
C VAL A 125 0.33 -2.76 -1.12
N ASP A 126 0.37 -1.52 -1.60
CA ASP A 126 0.39 -1.24 -3.03
C ASP A 126 1.84 -1.25 -3.52
N ALA A 127 2.18 -2.35 -4.22
CA ALA A 127 3.50 -2.59 -4.79
C ALA A 127 3.55 -2.32 -6.30
N THR A 128 2.60 -1.55 -6.87
CA THR A 128 2.60 -1.26 -8.31
C THR A 128 3.61 -0.18 -8.66
N GLN A 129 4.91 -0.50 -8.77
CA GLN A 129 5.93 0.35 -9.41
C GLN A 129 6.99 -0.47 -10.16
#